data_AF-J9E549-F1
#
_entry.id   AF-J9E549-F1
#
_cell.length_a   1.000
_cell.length_b   1.000
_cell.length_c   1.000
_cell.angle_alpha   90.00
_cell.angle_beta   90.00
_cell.angle_gamma   90.00
#
_symmetry.space_group_name_H-M   'P 1'
#
loop_
_entity.id
_entity.type
_entity.pdbx_description
1 polymer ?
#
loop_
_entity_poly.entity_id
_entity_poly.type
_entity_poly.pdbx_seq_one_letter_code
_entity_poly.pdbx_strand_id
1 'polypeptide(L)'
;MLDLDTLIAFIRGAQHEIVWINEREDIEVSRNWSDIKQLDLPMLQNYYKQLLHEIELREPRFNDVHNKGAALLNQGHPAIHVIEFYLNAMQRKWDWLLALSKCLEQHLRDALNLNSFMEDANTAEEWMVKQSEMLERKYSRSEFSLEEGEQMLRELDEISELIKKYHSILMTLTERSSQISPLWQRGERTQRPISIVALADYTDITIREGKGERRENEK
;
A
#
# COMPACT_ATOMS: atom_id res chain seq x y z
N MET A 1 27.26 -0.03 42.57
CA MET A 1 25.84 -0.41 42.73
C MET A 1 24.96 0.35 41.73
N LEU A 2 25.09 1.69 41.63
CA LEU A 2 24.36 2.55 40.67
C LEU A 2 24.54 2.19 39.17
N ASP A 3 25.66 1.57 38.80
CA ASP A 3 25.99 1.19 37.42
C ASP A 3 25.09 0.06 36.88
N LEU A 4 24.84 -0.95 37.71
CA LEU A 4 24.06 -2.14 37.33
C LEU A 4 22.56 -1.82 37.19
N ASP A 5 22.00 -1.01 38.11
CA ASP A 5 20.59 -0.62 38.06
C ASP A 5 20.29 0.21 36.81
N THR A 6 21.23 1.07 36.41
CA THR A 6 21.12 1.89 35.19
C THR A 6 21.16 1.02 33.93
N LEU A 7 22.05 0.03 33.88
CA LEU A 7 22.09 -0.95 32.79
C LEU A 7 20.78 -1.75 32.69
N ILE A 8 20.27 -2.25 33.82
CA ILE A 8 19.02 -3.02 33.86
C ILE A 8 17.86 -2.16 33.36
N ALA A 9 17.78 -0.90 33.79
CA ALA A 9 16.76 0.04 33.34
C ALA A 9 16.85 0.29 31.82
N PHE A 10 18.06 0.49 31.28
CA PHE A 10 18.27 0.64 29.84
C PHE A 10 17.83 -0.60 29.06
N ILE A 11 18.29 -1.81 29.44
CA ILE A 11 17.95 -3.05 28.74
C ILE A 11 16.45 -3.30 28.74
N ARG A 12 15.77 -3.10 29.88
CA ARG A 12 14.30 -3.24 29.96
C ARG A 12 13.59 -2.22 29.08
N GLY A 13 14.05 -0.96 29.07
CA GLY A 13 13.53 0.07 28.19
C GLY A 13 13.69 -0.33 26.72
N ALA A 14 14.88 -0.77 26.32
CA ALA A 14 15.18 -1.18 24.95
C ALA A 14 14.31 -2.37 24.50
N GLN A 15 14.18 -3.40 25.34
CA GLN A 15 13.31 -4.55 25.07
C GLN A 15 11.85 -4.13 24.89
N HIS A 16 11.36 -3.23 25.74
CA HIS A 16 9.99 -2.74 25.65
C HIS A 16 9.73 -1.97 24.34
N GLU A 17 10.67 -1.13 23.90
CA GLU A 17 10.53 -0.46 22.60
C GLU A 17 10.61 -1.44 21.42
N ILE A 18 11.52 -2.41 21.46
CA ILE A 18 11.64 -3.43 20.41
C ILE A 18 10.36 -4.27 20.30
N VAL A 19 9.79 -4.72 21.42
CA VAL A 19 8.52 -5.47 21.43
C VAL A 19 7.40 -4.64 20.81
N TRP A 20 7.27 -3.38 21.22
CA TRP A 20 6.26 -2.47 20.69
C TRP A 20 6.38 -2.32 19.16
N ILE A 21 7.62 -2.19 18.63
CA ILE A 21 7.85 -2.11 17.18
C ILE A 21 7.48 -3.43 16.49
N ASN A 22 7.92 -4.57 17.03
CA ASN A 22 7.66 -5.89 16.44
C ASN A 22 6.14 -6.17 16.30
N GLU A 23 5.34 -5.76 17.29
CA GLU A 23 3.88 -5.90 17.22
C GLU A 23 3.27 -5.16 16.02
N ARG A 24 3.83 -4.00 15.63
CA ARG A 24 3.36 -3.26 14.43
C ARG A 24 3.91 -3.89 13.16
N GLU A 25 5.17 -4.30 13.17
CA GLU A 25 5.81 -5.01 12.05
C GLU A 25 5.03 -6.26 11.66
N ASP A 26 4.64 -7.08 12.63
CA ASP A 26 3.91 -8.33 12.38
C ASP A 26 2.57 -8.06 11.66
N ILE A 27 1.88 -6.97 12.03
CA ILE A 27 0.63 -6.55 11.38
C ILE A 27 0.90 -6.15 9.92
N GLU A 28 1.91 -5.31 9.69
CA GLU A 28 2.17 -4.78 8.35
C GLU A 28 2.74 -5.82 7.38
N VAL A 29 3.62 -6.70 7.86
CA VAL A 29 4.23 -7.77 7.04
C VAL A 29 3.21 -8.87 6.71
N SER A 30 2.25 -9.14 7.59
CA SER A 30 1.23 -10.17 7.37
C SER A 30 0.02 -9.67 6.58
N ARG A 31 -0.10 -8.36 6.34
CA ARG A 31 -1.25 -7.77 5.66
C ARG A 31 -1.34 -8.24 4.20
N ASN A 32 -2.48 -8.84 3.85
CA ASN A 32 -2.74 -9.26 2.48
C ASN A 32 -3.22 -8.11 1.60
N TRP A 33 -2.34 -7.62 0.72
CA TRP A 33 -2.66 -6.57 -0.25
C TRP A 33 -3.22 -7.07 -1.60
N SER A 34 -3.48 -8.37 -1.76
CA SER A 34 -3.93 -8.93 -3.05
C SER A 34 -5.44 -8.87 -3.26
N ASP A 35 -6.23 -8.96 -2.19
CA ASP A 35 -7.70 -9.02 -2.27
C ASP A 35 -8.33 -7.73 -1.74
N ILE A 36 -8.55 -6.79 -2.64
CA ILE A 36 -9.10 -5.46 -2.31
C ILE A 36 -10.51 -5.55 -1.76
N LYS A 37 -11.30 -6.57 -2.16
CA LYS A 37 -12.68 -6.72 -1.66
C LYS A 37 -12.72 -7.07 -0.18
N GLN A 38 -11.63 -7.63 0.36
CA GLN A 38 -11.48 -7.95 1.78
C GLN A 38 -10.83 -6.80 2.57
N LEU A 39 -10.28 -5.79 1.90
CA LEU A 39 -9.67 -4.64 2.56
C LEU A 39 -10.73 -3.59 2.91
N ASP A 40 -10.92 -3.34 4.20
CA ASP A 40 -11.67 -2.17 4.67
C ASP A 40 -10.80 -0.90 4.53
N LEU A 41 -10.86 -0.27 3.35
CA LEU A 41 -10.03 0.90 3.02
C LEU A 41 -10.28 2.09 3.97
N PRO A 42 -11.52 2.46 4.35
CA PRO A 42 -11.75 3.49 5.35
C PRO A 42 -11.10 3.18 6.71
N MET A 43 -11.23 1.93 7.18
CA MET A 43 -10.57 1.51 8.42
C MET A 43 -9.05 1.58 8.30
N LEU A 44 -8.48 1.18 7.16
CA LEU A 44 -7.04 1.25 6.90
C LEU A 44 -6.50 2.67 6.82
N GLN A 45 -7.27 3.61 6.24
CA GLN A 45 -6.91 5.03 6.26
C GLN A 45 -6.84 5.59 7.69
N ASN A 46 -7.79 5.20 8.55
CA ASN A 46 -7.77 5.60 9.95
C ASN A 46 -6.62 4.93 10.70
N TYR A 47 -6.38 3.64 10.46
CA TYR A 47 -5.25 2.92 11.02
C TYR A 47 -3.91 3.56 10.65
N TYR A 48 -3.71 3.94 9.37
CA TYR A 48 -2.49 4.62 8.93
C TYR A 48 -2.24 5.92 9.71
N LYS A 49 -3.28 6.76 9.88
CA LYS A 49 -3.18 8.00 10.66
C LYS A 49 -2.87 7.72 12.13
N GLN A 50 -3.49 6.70 12.71
CA GLN A 50 -3.23 6.28 14.09
C GLN A 50 -1.80 5.78 14.26
N LEU A 51 -1.28 4.96 13.34
CA LEU A 51 0.09 4.47 13.36
C LEU A 51 1.10 5.61 13.30
N LEU A 52 0.92 6.59 12.40
CA LEU A 52 1.80 7.75 12.33
C LEU A 52 1.79 8.56 13.63
N HIS A 53 0.61 8.79 14.20
CA HIS A 53 0.48 9.50 15.46
C HIS A 53 1.12 8.73 16.63
N GLU A 54 0.95 7.41 16.67
CA GLU A 54 1.61 6.54 17.64
C GLU A 54 3.14 6.62 17.53
N ILE A 55 3.69 6.58 16.31
CA ILE A 55 5.12 6.73 16.05
C ILE A 55 5.62 8.09 16.56
N GLU A 56 4.93 9.18 16.22
CA GLU A 56 5.27 10.54 16.67
C GLU A 56 5.30 10.64 18.20
N LEU A 57 4.27 10.12 18.88
CA LEU A 57 4.22 10.11 20.34
C LEU A 57 5.29 9.21 20.98
N ARG A 58 5.73 8.17 20.27
CA ARG A 58 6.70 7.19 20.79
C ARG A 58 8.14 7.64 20.62
N GLU A 59 8.44 8.43 19.60
CA GLU A 59 9.78 8.90 19.26
C GLU A 59 10.55 9.52 20.45
N PRO A 60 9.95 10.41 21.29
CA PRO A 60 10.67 10.97 22.45
C PRO A 60 11.10 9.90 23.46
N ARG A 61 10.24 8.91 23.70
CA ARG A 61 10.54 7.80 24.62
C ARG A 61 11.62 6.88 24.07
N PHE A 62 11.55 6.58 22.77
CA PHE A 62 12.60 5.83 22.08
C PHE A 62 13.96 6.54 22.22
N ASN A 63 13.98 7.85 21.94
CA ASN A 63 15.18 8.68 22.04
C ASN A 63 15.75 8.75 23.46
N ASP A 64 14.90 8.86 24.49
CA ASP A 64 15.35 8.83 25.89
C ASP A 64 16.06 7.51 26.25
N VAL A 65 15.48 6.37 25.88
CA VAL A 65 16.09 5.05 26.11
C VAL A 65 17.40 4.91 25.32
N HIS A 66 17.42 5.34 24.06
CA HIS A 66 18.62 5.31 23.22
C HIS A 66 19.74 6.18 23.80
N ASN A 67 19.42 7.40 24.24
CA ASN A 67 20.38 8.32 24.86
C ASN A 67 20.94 7.78 26.18
N LYS A 68 20.14 7.08 26.99
CA LYS A 68 20.62 6.38 28.19
C LYS A 68 21.66 5.31 27.86
N GLY A 69 21.42 4.51 26.82
CA GLY A 69 22.40 3.52 26.36
C GLY A 69 23.69 4.17 25.85
N ALA A 70 23.58 5.23 25.05
CA ALA A 70 24.74 5.98 24.58
C ALA A 70 25.55 6.62 25.73
N ALA A 71 24.87 7.12 26.77
CA ALA A 71 25.52 7.66 27.96
C ALA A 71 26.31 6.57 28.72
N LEU A 72 25.78 5.35 28.85
CA LEU A 72 26.49 4.22 29.45
C LEU A 72 27.77 3.86 28.68
N LEU A 73 27.73 3.90 27.34
CA LEU A 73 28.94 3.71 26.52
C LEU A 73 29.97 4.80 26.75
N ASN A 74 29.54 6.07 26.77
CA ASN A 74 30.44 7.22 27.00
C ASN A 74 31.08 7.20 28.39
N GLN A 75 30.41 6.60 29.37
CA GLN A 75 30.93 6.40 30.73
C GLN A 75 31.89 5.22 30.85
N GLY A 76 32.09 4.44 29.77
CA GLY A 76 32.98 3.28 29.78
C GLY A 76 32.42 2.07 30.54
N HIS A 77 31.09 1.91 30.56
CA HIS A 77 30.41 0.81 31.26
C HIS A 77 30.94 -0.56 30.75
N PRO A 78 31.30 -1.52 31.62
CA PRO A 78 31.98 -2.76 31.21
C PRO A 78 31.16 -3.67 30.26
N ALA A 79 29.82 -3.59 30.31
CA ALA A 79 28.90 -4.32 29.41
C ALA A 79 28.76 -3.72 27.99
N ILE A 80 29.83 -3.17 27.41
CA ILE A 80 29.85 -2.44 26.13
C ILE A 80 29.10 -3.20 25.03
N HIS A 81 29.46 -4.46 24.79
CA HIS A 81 28.90 -5.27 23.70
C HIS A 81 27.38 -5.45 23.79
N VAL A 82 26.84 -5.57 25.01
CA VAL A 82 25.39 -5.73 25.23
C VAL A 82 24.68 -4.42 24.94
N ILE A 83 25.26 -3.29 25.38
CA ILE A 83 24.68 -1.97 25.15
C ILE A 83 24.68 -1.64 23.66
N GLU A 84 25.80 -1.84 22.96
CA GLU A 84 25.91 -1.66 21.51
C GLU A 84 24.92 -2.54 20.74
N PHE A 85 24.76 -3.81 21.14
CA PHE A 85 23.79 -4.70 20.53
C PHE A 85 22.37 -4.13 20.60
N TYR A 86 21.93 -3.69 21.79
CA TYR A 86 20.59 -3.14 21.97
C TYR A 86 20.40 -1.81 21.24
N LEU A 87 21.37 -0.90 21.27
CA LEU A 87 21.30 0.37 20.51
C LEU A 87 21.15 0.11 19.01
N ASN A 88 21.98 -0.78 18.45
CA ASN A 88 21.91 -1.14 17.04
C ASN A 88 20.62 -1.88 16.68
N ALA A 89 20.09 -2.72 17.57
CA ALA A 89 18.81 -3.40 17.36
C ALA A 89 17.64 -2.41 17.39
N MET A 90 17.62 -1.49 18.37
CA MET A 90 16.61 -0.44 18.48
C MET A 90 16.59 0.44 17.23
N GLN A 91 17.75 0.96 16.81
CA GLN A 91 17.84 1.84 15.63
C GLN A 91 17.35 1.13 14.36
N ARG A 92 17.83 -0.10 14.11
CA ARG A 92 17.38 -0.88 12.94
C ARG A 92 15.87 -1.13 12.95
N LYS A 93 15.30 -1.46 14.11
CA LYS A 93 13.85 -1.70 14.22
C LYS A 93 13.06 -0.41 14.01
N TRP A 94 13.56 0.72 14.51
CA TRP A 94 12.92 2.02 14.30
C TRP A 94 12.92 2.42 12.81
N ASP A 95 14.08 2.34 12.16
CA ASP A 95 14.21 2.65 10.73
C ASP A 95 13.32 1.73 9.88
N TRP A 96 13.22 0.45 10.27
CA TRP A 96 12.34 -0.51 9.61
C TRP A 96 10.85 -0.16 9.79
N LEU A 97 10.43 0.28 10.97
CA LEU A 97 9.05 0.74 11.20
C LEU A 97 8.71 1.97 10.32
N LEU A 98 9.64 2.91 10.19
CA LEU A 98 9.48 4.07 9.32
C LEU A 98 9.44 3.69 7.83
N ALA A 99 10.17 2.64 7.43
CA ALA A 99 10.11 2.10 6.08
C ALA A 99 8.76 1.40 5.81
N LEU A 100 8.25 0.62 6.78
CA LEU A 100 6.95 -0.02 6.70
C LEU A 100 5.80 1.01 6.61
N SER A 101 5.87 2.12 7.37
CA SER A 101 4.82 3.15 7.29
C SER A 101 4.74 3.81 5.90
N LYS A 102 5.88 4.00 5.22
CA LYS A 102 5.93 4.45 3.82
C LYS A 102 5.39 3.41 2.85
N CYS A 103 5.68 2.14 3.07
CA CYS A 103 5.11 1.05 2.26
C CYS A 103 3.58 1.00 2.41
N LEU A 104 3.08 1.13 3.65
CA LEU A 104 1.66 1.21 3.96
C LEU A 104 1.00 2.40 3.25
N GLU A 105 1.61 3.58 3.27
CA GLU A 105 1.11 4.76 2.55
C GLU A 105 0.95 4.48 1.05
N GLN A 106 1.99 3.97 0.41
CA GLN A 106 1.96 3.70 -1.04
C GLN A 106 0.95 2.59 -1.38
N HIS A 107 0.90 1.51 -0.60
CA HIS A 107 -0.07 0.44 -0.82
C HIS A 107 -1.51 0.91 -0.63
N LEU A 108 -1.77 1.74 0.37
CA LEU A 108 -3.08 2.33 0.59
C LEU A 108 -3.48 3.24 -0.56
N ARG A 109 -2.56 4.06 -1.08
CA ARG A 109 -2.78 4.89 -2.26
C ARG A 109 -3.13 4.06 -3.49
N ASP A 110 -2.37 2.99 -3.74
CA ASP A 110 -2.62 2.08 -4.86
C ASP A 110 -3.99 1.40 -4.75
N ALA A 111 -4.34 0.93 -3.54
CA ALA A 111 -5.62 0.26 -3.27
C ALA A 111 -6.81 1.21 -3.44
N LEU A 112 -6.70 2.45 -2.95
CA LEU A 112 -7.72 3.48 -3.14
C LEU A 112 -7.88 3.84 -4.63
N ASN A 113 -6.78 3.96 -5.37
CA ASN A 113 -6.82 4.26 -6.80
C ASN A 113 -7.52 3.15 -7.58
N LEU A 114 -7.19 1.89 -7.30
CA LEU A 114 -7.84 0.75 -7.93
C LEU A 114 -9.32 0.65 -7.52
N ASN A 115 -9.67 0.88 -6.25
CA ASN A 115 -11.08 0.89 -5.84
C ASN A 115 -11.90 1.95 -6.59
N SER A 116 -11.42 3.20 -6.62
CA SER A 116 -12.08 4.28 -7.38
C SER A 116 -12.15 3.98 -8.87
N PHE A 117 -11.09 3.42 -9.46
CA PHE A 117 -11.11 3.01 -10.86
C PHE A 117 -12.19 1.96 -11.14
N MET A 118 -12.34 0.96 -10.26
CA MET A 118 -13.36 -0.08 -10.40
C MET A 118 -14.77 0.49 -10.24
N GLU A 119 -14.99 1.43 -9.31
CA GLU A 119 -16.29 2.13 -9.16
C GLU A 119 -16.65 2.93 -10.41
N ASP A 120 -15.68 3.68 -10.97
CA ASP A 120 -15.88 4.45 -12.19
C ASP A 120 -16.13 3.53 -13.40
N ALA A 121 -15.40 2.42 -13.50
CA ALA A 121 -15.56 1.42 -14.56
C ALA A 121 -16.91 0.70 -14.48
N ASN A 122 -17.36 0.32 -13.28
CA ASN A 122 -18.68 -0.29 -13.08
C ASN A 122 -19.80 0.70 -13.41
N THR A 123 -19.66 1.96 -12.98
CA THR A 123 -20.61 3.03 -13.36
C THR A 123 -20.63 3.23 -14.87
N ALA A 124 -19.46 3.15 -15.51
CA ALA A 124 -19.29 3.15 -16.96
C ALA A 124 -20.10 2.07 -17.66
N GLU A 125 -19.89 0.83 -17.22
CA GLU A 125 -20.55 -0.36 -17.73
C GLU A 125 -22.06 -0.30 -17.53
N GLU A 126 -22.54 0.00 -16.32
CA GLU A 126 -23.97 0.05 -16.01
C GLU A 126 -24.72 1.07 -16.88
N TRP A 127 -24.12 2.23 -17.12
CA TRP A 127 -24.73 3.25 -17.98
C TRP A 127 -24.84 2.74 -19.43
N MET A 128 -23.78 2.12 -19.96
CA MET A 128 -23.76 1.58 -21.32
C MET A 128 -24.81 0.47 -21.49
N VAL A 129 -24.94 -0.43 -20.52
CA VAL A 129 -25.97 -1.47 -20.50
C VAL A 129 -27.37 -0.83 -20.52
N LYS A 130 -27.63 0.15 -19.66
CA LYS A 130 -28.92 0.88 -19.63
C LYS A 130 -29.24 1.58 -20.96
N GLN A 131 -28.24 2.20 -21.60
CA GLN A 131 -28.45 2.81 -22.93
C GLN A 131 -28.76 1.76 -23.98
N SER A 132 -28.05 0.63 -23.99
CA SER A 132 -28.30 -0.48 -24.92
C SER A 132 -29.71 -1.04 -24.76
N GLU A 133 -30.14 -1.33 -23.54
CA GLU A 133 -31.48 -1.84 -23.24
C GLU A 133 -32.58 -0.83 -23.62
N MET A 134 -32.35 0.46 -23.35
CA MET A 134 -33.29 1.51 -23.74
C MET A 134 -33.42 1.60 -25.26
N LEU A 135 -32.29 1.55 -25.98
CA LEU A 135 -32.27 1.60 -27.44
C LEU A 135 -33.02 0.41 -28.04
N GLU A 136 -32.74 -0.80 -27.54
CA GLU A 136 -33.42 -2.02 -27.97
C GLU A 136 -34.92 -1.94 -27.67
N ARG A 137 -35.32 -1.49 -26.48
CA ARG A 137 -36.75 -1.42 -26.13
C ARG A 137 -37.52 -0.37 -26.94
N LYS A 138 -36.95 0.82 -27.17
CA LYS A 138 -37.67 1.93 -27.83
C LYS A 138 -37.65 1.85 -29.35
N TYR A 139 -36.55 1.39 -29.95
CA TYR A 139 -36.34 1.53 -31.40
C TYR A 139 -36.41 0.21 -32.18
N SER A 140 -36.68 -0.92 -31.53
CA SER A 140 -36.88 -2.21 -32.23
C SER A 140 -38.25 -2.37 -32.88
N ARG A 141 -39.15 -1.38 -32.76
CA ARG A 141 -40.49 -1.41 -33.38
C ARG A 141 -40.46 -0.90 -34.82
N SER A 142 -41.17 -1.59 -35.71
CA SER A 142 -41.26 -1.24 -37.14
C SER A 142 -42.54 -0.48 -37.53
N GLU A 143 -43.52 -0.37 -36.61
CA GLU A 143 -44.76 0.38 -36.82
C GLU A 143 -44.80 1.61 -35.92
N PHE A 144 -44.95 2.79 -36.52
CA PHE A 144 -45.07 4.08 -35.85
C PHE A 144 -45.67 5.11 -36.83
N SER A 145 -46.32 6.14 -36.30
CA SER A 145 -46.76 7.29 -37.07
C SER A 145 -45.60 8.21 -37.47
N LEU A 146 -45.83 9.11 -38.44
CA LEU A 146 -44.81 10.08 -38.87
C LEU A 146 -44.30 10.95 -37.71
N GLU A 147 -45.22 11.44 -36.87
CA GLU A 147 -44.90 12.28 -35.70
C GLU A 147 -44.04 11.54 -34.67
N GLU A 148 -44.36 10.27 -34.38
CA GLU A 148 -43.56 9.42 -33.50
C GLU A 148 -42.17 9.13 -34.10
N GLY A 149 -42.08 8.92 -35.42
CA GLY A 149 -40.81 8.72 -36.11
C GLY A 149 -39.90 9.95 -36.05
N GLU A 150 -40.46 11.15 -36.25
CA GLU A 150 -39.72 12.42 -36.10
C GLU A 150 -39.26 12.65 -34.66
N GLN A 151 -40.07 12.30 -33.67
CA GLN A 151 -39.66 12.35 -32.26
C GLN A 151 -38.51 11.37 -31.98
N MET A 152 -38.62 10.14 -32.47
CA MET A 152 -37.59 9.11 -32.33
C MET A 152 -36.24 9.55 -32.91
N LEU A 153 -36.23 10.22 -34.06
CA LEU A 153 -35.01 10.76 -34.66
C LEU A 153 -34.35 11.81 -33.76
N ARG A 154 -35.13 12.75 -33.21
CA ARG A 154 -34.60 13.77 -32.28
C ARG A 154 -33.99 13.12 -31.03
N GLU A 155 -34.68 12.13 -30.45
CA GLU A 155 -34.16 11.40 -29.29
C GLU A 155 -32.86 10.62 -29.62
N LEU A 156 -32.76 10.01 -30.81
CA LEU A 156 -31.54 9.32 -31.26
C LEU A 156 -30.36 10.28 -31.46
N ASP A 157 -30.60 11.48 -31.97
CA ASP A 157 -29.57 12.51 -32.09
C ASP A 157 -29.04 12.93 -30.70
N GLU A 158 -29.93 13.11 -29.72
CA GLU A 158 -29.53 13.39 -28.32
C GLU A 158 -28.70 12.26 -27.72
N ILE A 159 -29.10 11.00 -27.94
CA ILE A 159 -28.36 9.81 -27.47
C ILE A 159 -26.99 9.73 -28.16
N SER A 160 -26.91 10.03 -29.46
CA SER A 160 -25.65 10.07 -30.20
C SER A 160 -24.65 11.06 -29.58
N GLU A 161 -25.12 12.26 -29.21
CA GLU A 161 -24.31 13.24 -28.50
C GLU A 161 -23.89 12.77 -27.09
N LEU A 162 -24.77 12.07 -26.38
CA LEU A 162 -24.43 11.45 -25.09
C LEU A 162 -23.36 10.36 -25.23
N ILE A 163 -23.46 9.49 -26.25
CA ILE A 163 -22.46 8.44 -26.54
C ILE A 163 -21.10 9.08 -26.84
N LYS A 164 -21.05 10.19 -27.59
CA LYS A 164 -19.80 10.92 -27.86
C LYS A 164 -19.17 11.45 -26.56
N LYS A 165 -19.96 12.00 -25.65
CA LYS A 165 -19.47 12.42 -24.33
C LYS A 165 -18.95 11.22 -23.53
N TYR A 166 -19.65 10.09 -23.59
CA TYR A 166 -19.25 8.86 -22.90
C TYR A 166 -17.95 8.26 -23.43
N HIS A 167 -17.73 8.36 -24.74
CA HIS A 167 -16.47 7.95 -25.35
C HIS A 167 -15.27 8.65 -24.69
N SER A 168 -15.40 9.94 -24.35
CA SER A 168 -14.36 10.67 -23.61
C SER A 168 -14.07 10.07 -22.21
N ILE A 169 -15.12 9.64 -21.50
CA ILE A 169 -14.99 8.97 -20.20
C ILE A 169 -14.24 7.65 -20.37
N LEU A 170 -14.60 6.85 -21.37
CA LEU A 170 -13.93 5.58 -21.67
C LEU A 170 -12.46 5.77 -22.04
N MET A 171 -12.12 6.82 -22.80
CA MET A 171 -10.73 7.17 -23.10
C MET A 171 -9.94 7.49 -21.83
N THR A 172 -10.54 8.26 -20.92
CA THR A 172 -9.94 8.60 -19.62
C THR A 172 -9.74 7.36 -18.75
N LEU A 173 -10.72 6.44 -18.71
CA LEU A 173 -10.60 5.16 -18.01
C LEU A 173 -9.52 4.27 -18.64
N THR A 174 -9.42 4.24 -19.96
CA THR A 174 -8.39 3.48 -20.67
C THR A 174 -7.00 3.99 -20.31
N GLU A 175 -6.79 5.31 -20.32
CA GLU A 175 -5.52 5.90 -19.89
C GLU A 175 -5.20 5.55 -18.44
N ARG A 176 -6.15 5.73 -17.52
CA ARG A 176 -5.99 5.38 -16.10
C ARG A 176 -5.66 3.91 -15.89
N SER A 177 -6.26 3.00 -16.64
CA SER A 177 -6.05 1.55 -16.50
C SER A 177 -4.57 1.15 -16.66
N SER A 178 -3.81 1.88 -17.51
CA SER A 178 -2.38 1.64 -17.72
C SER A 178 -1.50 2.00 -16.52
N GLN A 179 -2.04 2.80 -15.59
CA GLN A 179 -1.34 3.28 -14.40
C GLN A 179 -1.79 2.55 -13.13
N ILE A 180 -2.74 1.61 -13.22
CA ILE A 180 -3.24 0.88 -12.05
C ILE A 180 -2.24 -0.20 -11.64
N SER A 181 -1.80 -0.14 -10.38
CA SER A 181 -0.99 -1.20 -9.76
C SER A 181 -1.75 -2.53 -9.77
N PRO A 182 -1.16 -3.63 -10.27
CA PRO A 182 -1.84 -4.92 -10.41
C PRO A 182 -1.89 -5.68 -9.07
N LEU A 183 -2.64 -5.17 -8.10
CA LEU A 183 -2.66 -5.70 -6.74
C LEU A 183 -3.07 -7.18 -6.66
N TRP A 184 -4.01 -7.61 -7.50
CA TRP A 184 -4.47 -9.01 -7.57
C TRP A 184 -3.34 -10.01 -7.85
N GLN A 185 -2.33 -9.63 -8.64
CA GLN A 185 -1.19 -10.49 -8.97
C GLN A 185 -0.35 -10.86 -7.75
N ARG A 186 -0.42 -10.09 -6.65
CA ARG A 186 0.33 -10.38 -5.41
C ARG A 186 -0.10 -11.70 -4.76
N GLY A 187 -1.32 -12.16 -5.02
CA GLY A 187 -1.85 -13.43 -4.50
C GLY A 187 -1.74 -14.60 -5.48
N GLU A 188 -1.27 -14.37 -6.70
CA GLU A 188 -1.22 -15.37 -7.75
C GLU A 188 0.11 -16.12 -7.80
N ARG A 189 0.09 -17.38 -8.27
CA ARG A 189 1.33 -18.11 -8.56
C ARG A 189 2.01 -17.51 -9.77
N THR A 190 3.23 -17.02 -9.60
CA THR A 190 4.04 -16.48 -10.68
C THR A 190 4.52 -17.62 -11.59
N GLN A 191 4.11 -17.60 -12.86
CA GLN A 191 4.57 -18.56 -13.86
C GLN A 191 5.79 -18.06 -14.64
N ARG A 192 6.07 -16.75 -14.57
CA ARG A 192 7.13 -16.06 -15.29
C ARG A 192 7.74 -15.00 -14.38
N PRO A 193 8.98 -14.56 -14.64
CA PRO A 193 9.56 -13.42 -13.92
C PRO A 193 8.69 -12.17 -14.08
N ILE A 194 8.44 -11.48 -12.96
CA ILE A 194 7.65 -10.25 -12.91
C ILE A 194 8.55 -9.11 -12.45
N SER A 195 8.41 -7.93 -13.05
CA SER A 195 9.10 -6.73 -12.58
C SER A 195 8.47 -6.24 -11.28
N ILE A 196 9.29 -5.97 -10.27
CA ILE A 196 8.85 -5.44 -8.98
C ILE A 196 9.57 -4.11 -8.70
N VAL A 197 8.89 -3.23 -7.97
CA VAL A 197 9.46 -1.96 -7.50
C VAL A 197 9.65 -2.06 -6.00
N ALA A 198 10.89 -1.83 -5.54
CA ALA A 198 11.16 -1.74 -4.11
C ALA A 198 10.62 -0.41 -3.58
N LEU A 199 9.73 -0.47 -2.59
CA LEU A 199 9.18 0.71 -1.92
C LEU A 199 10.05 1.19 -0.76
N ALA A 200 10.86 0.30 -0.21
CA ALA A 200 11.76 0.55 0.89
C ALA A 200 13.03 -0.28 0.76
N ASP A 201 14.11 0.24 1.35
CA ASP A 201 15.34 -0.53 1.52
C ASP A 201 15.10 -1.62 2.56
N TYR A 202 15.37 -2.87 2.18
CA TYR A 202 15.36 -4.01 3.08
C TYR A 202 16.78 -4.54 3.25
N THR A 203 17.23 -4.63 4.50
CA THR A 203 18.55 -5.19 4.81
C THR A 203 18.38 -6.37 5.75
N ASP A 204 18.48 -7.57 5.20
CA ASP A 204 18.68 -8.79 5.98
C ASP A 204 20.15 -9.21 5.90
N ILE A 205 20.68 -9.74 6.99
CA ILE A 205 22.05 -10.24 7.12
C ILE A 205 22.25 -11.43 6.18
N THR A 206 21.19 -12.19 5.89
CA THR A 206 21.21 -13.37 5.01
C THR A 206 21.20 -13.02 3.52
N ILE A 207 20.55 -11.92 3.11
CA ILE A 207 20.40 -11.55 1.69
C ILE A 207 21.68 -10.89 1.14
N ARG A 208 22.55 -10.35 2.00
CA ARG A 208 23.83 -9.75 1.59
C ARG A 208 24.87 -10.77 1.11
N GLU A 209 24.78 -12.04 1.49
CA GLU A 209 25.70 -13.09 1.02
C GLU A 209 25.38 -13.60 -0.40
N GLY A 210 24.26 -13.18 -1.02
CA GLY A 210 23.88 -13.59 -2.38
C GLY A 210 24.49 -12.78 -3.52
N LYS A 211 25.16 -11.65 -3.26
CA LYS A 211 25.85 -10.85 -4.28
C LYS A 211 27.33 -11.22 -4.33
N GLY A 212 27.62 -12.47 -4.71
CA GLY A 212 28.98 -12.99 -4.63
C GLY A 212 29.37 -14.12 -5.57
N GLU A 213 28.57 -14.56 -6.54
CA GLU A 213 29.08 -15.47 -7.59
C GLU A 213 28.44 -15.18 -8.96
N ARG A 214 29.03 -14.23 -9.70
CA ARG A 214 29.08 -14.36 -11.16
C ARG A 214 30.06 -15.50 -11.45
N ARG A 215 29.56 -16.70 -11.73
CA ARG A 215 30.32 -17.65 -12.55
C ARG A 215 29.91 -17.44 -13.99
N GLU A 216 30.64 -16.53 -14.63
CA GLU A 216 31.02 -16.74 -16.02
C GLU A 216 31.66 -18.13 -16.09
N ASN A 217 31.16 -18.98 -16.97
CA ASN A 217 32.01 -19.79 -17.83
C ASN A 217 31.17 -20.31 -18.98
N GLU A 218 31.41 -19.68 -20.13
CA GLU A 218 31.32 -20.27 -21.44
C GLU A 218 32.06 -21.62 -21.47
N LYS A 219 31.39 -22.65 -21.99
CA LYS A 219 31.82 -23.45 -23.15
C LYS A 219 30.74 -24.45 -23.53
#